data_AF-A0A1G2IC11-F1
#
_entry.id   AF-A0A1G2IC11-F1
#
_cell.length_a   1.000
_cell.length_b   1.000
_cell.length_c   1.000
_cell.angle_alpha   90.00
_cell.angle_beta   90.00
_cell.angle_gamma   90.00
#
_symmetry.space_group_name_H-M   'P 1'
#
loop_
_entity.id
_entity.type
_entity.pdbx_description
1 polymer ?
#
loop_
_entity_poly.entity_id
_entity_poly.type
_entity_poly.pdbx_seq_one_letter_code
_entity_poly.pdbx_strand_id
1 'polypeptide(L)'
;MSVERGGYLESHLEKKELSPEDQIRTYESHKKLSESLDGVDYKDKGDISLEKDNLVISFSYRSPKPEDVSGLNQDFLQERQIDASQLRLLDDVSIGKKDDSKTINVLEDLPIGYKIIFIPKDKTIFGGNADVEYKTIYIWGSLARPKIILNLLHEIGHSIDYEQIEEKKDKEYFINSYKAMNRANDQNPTKKNLEEVLKRERNAWAFALSKVKPILGRDGLSKDDVRSFIHHALSSYSDIIRQRIELGLYGPLAK
;
A
#
# COMPACT_ATOMS: atom_id res chain seq x y z
N MET A 1 15.19 20.54 34.54
CA MET A 1 15.38 20.60 33.07
C MET A 1 14.76 19.33 32.50
N SER A 2 13.59 19.44 31.90
CA SER A 2 12.91 18.31 31.25
C SER A 2 13.66 17.95 29.99
N VAL A 3 14.04 16.68 29.85
CA VAL A 3 14.52 16.12 28.58
C VAL A 3 13.40 16.31 27.56
N GLU A 4 13.59 17.20 26.58
CA GLU A 4 12.68 17.26 25.43
C GLU A 4 12.66 15.87 24.81
N ARG A 5 11.50 15.22 24.89
CA ARG A 5 11.25 13.98 24.17
C ARG A 5 11.47 14.28 22.69
N GLY A 6 12.27 13.45 22.02
CA GLY A 6 12.61 13.61 20.61
C GLY A 6 11.37 13.83 19.73
N GLY A 7 11.55 14.53 18.62
CA GLY A 7 10.50 14.83 17.66
C GLY A 7 9.81 13.59 17.07
N TYR A 8 8.91 13.82 16.11
CA TYR A 8 8.06 12.76 15.58
C TYR A 8 8.87 11.62 14.96
N LEU A 9 9.92 11.94 14.17
CA LEU A 9 10.79 10.94 13.55
C LEU A 9 11.52 10.10 14.59
N GLU A 10 12.08 10.75 15.61
CA GLU A 10 12.84 10.09 16.67
C GLU A 10 12.00 9.09 17.45
N SER A 11 10.68 9.29 17.50
CA SER A 11 9.73 8.43 18.21
C SER A 11 9.08 7.34 17.35
N HIS A 12 9.13 7.44 16.01
CA HIS A 12 8.31 6.60 15.12
C HIS A 12 9.06 5.89 14.00
N LEU A 13 10.34 6.21 13.77
CA LEU A 13 11.19 5.40 12.90
C LEU A 13 11.29 3.97 13.43
N GLU A 14 11.29 3.00 12.53
CA GLU A 14 11.53 1.60 12.91
C GLU A 14 12.94 1.41 13.51
N LYS A 15 13.29 0.21 13.97
CA LYS A 15 14.67 -0.05 14.40
C LYS A 15 15.60 -0.11 13.19
N LYS A 16 16.84 0.39 13.33
CA LYS A 16 17.84 0.42 12.24
C LYS A 16 18.25 -0.98 11.80
N GLU A 17 18.35 -1.91 12.75
CA GLU A 17 18.66 -3.31 12.49
C GLU A 17 17.71 -4.21 13.27
N LEU A 18 17.15 -5.19 12.57
CA LEU A 18 16.43 -6.30 13.18
C LEU A 18 17.43 -7.34 13.66
N SER A 19 17.13 -8.01 14.78
CA SER A 19 17.90 -9.19 15.20
C SER A 19 17.85 -10.26 14.09
N PRO A 20 18.84 -11.15 13.97
CA PRO A 20 18.81 -12.25 13.01
C PRO A 20 17.50 -13.06 13.07
N GLU A 21 16.98 -13.29 14.27
CA GLU A 21 15.71 -13.96 14.51
C GLU A 21 14.51 -13.18 13.94
N ASP A 22 14.50 -11.86 14.14
CA ASP A 22 13.46 -10.98 13.59
C ASP A 22 13.54 -10.87 12.05
N GLN A 23 14.74 -10.92 11.47
CA GLN A 23 14.95 -10.95 10.02
C GLN A 23 14.39 -12.24 9.41
N ILE A 24 14.72 -13.39 10.01
CA ILE A 24 14.20 -14.70 9.59
C ILE A 24 12.67 -14.72 9.70
N ARG A 25 12.12 -14.26 10.83
CA ARG A 25 10.67 -14.17 11.02
C ARG A 25 10.02 -13.30 9.94
N THR A 26 10.60 -12.14 9.66
CA THR A 26 10.10 -11.22 8.63
C THR A 26 10.09 -11.87 7.25
N TYR A 27 11.17 -12.55 6.87
CA TYR A 27 11.26 -13.27 5.60
C TYR A 27 10.18 -14.36 5.49
N GLU A 28 10.01 -15.19 6.51
CA GLU A 28 8.99 -16.26 6.52
C GLU A 28 7.57 -15.69 6.47
N SER A 29 7.29 -14.60 7.19
CA SER A 29 5.99 -13.91 7.12
C SER A 29 5.71 -13.37 5.71
N HIS A 30 6.71 -12.75 5.08
CA HIS A 30 6.61 -12.27 3.70
C HIS A 30 6.35 -13.41 2.72
N LYS A 31 7.06 -14.52 2.87
CA LYS A 31 6.90 -15.71 2.05
C LYS A 31 5.47 -16.24 2.16
N LYS A 32 4.97 -16.50 3.38
CA LYS A 32 3.61 -16.98 3.61
C LYS A 32 2.53 -16.08 3.02
N LEU A 33 2.64 -14.76 3.24
CA LEU A 33 1.65 -13.81 2.70
C LEU A 33 1.75 -13.65 1.17
N SER A 34 2.89 -14.01 0.58
CA SER A 34 3.09 -14.00 -0.88
C SER A 34 2.69 -15.31 -1.55
N GLU A 35 2.40 -16.37 -0.78
CA GLU A 35 1.89 -17.61 -1.34
C GLU A 35 0.50 -17.39 -1.92
N SER A 36 0.30 -17.88 -3.14
CA SER A 36 -1.01 -17.86 -3.78
C SER A 36 -1.94 -18.84 -3.08
N LEU A 37 -3.21 -18.47 -2.92
CA LEU A 37 -4.27 -19.40 -2.54
C LEU A 37 -4.50 -20.43 -3.66
N ASP A 38 -4.43 -19.99 -4.92
CA ASP A 38 -4.54 -20.85 -6.11
C ASP A 38 -3.84 -20.23 -7.34
N GLY A 39 -3.65 -21.02 -8.40
CA GLY A 39 -3.16 -20.58 -9.71
C GLY A 39 -4.27 -19.96 -10.56
N VAL A 40 -4.46 -18.65 -10.46
CA VAL A 40 -5.48 -17.93 -11.25
C VAL A 40 -4.95 -17.57 -12.64
N ASP A 41 -5.63 -18.06 -13.67
CA ASP A 41 -5.44 -17.62 -15.07
C ASP A 41 -6.33 -16.39 -15.36
N TYR A 42 -5.70 -15.21 -15.38
CA TYR A 42 -6.41 -13.93 -15.52
C TYR A 42 -6.81 -13.63 -16.97
N LYS A 43 -8.05 -13.98 -17.33
CA LYS A 43 -8.68 -13.72 -18.65
C LYS A 43 -9.16 -12.27 -18.78
N ASP A 44 -9.98 -11.96 -19.77
CA ASP A 44 -10.55 -10.62 -19.96
C ASP A 44 -11.63 -10.25 -18.92
N LYS A 45 -12.20 -11.24 -18.24
CA LYS A 45 -13.09 -11.04 -17.10
C LYS A 45 -13.09 -12.29 -16.25
N GLY A 46 -13.40 -12.14 -14.98
CA GLY A 46 -13.51 -13.26 -14.06
C GLY A 46 -14.29 -12.90 -12.82
N ASP A 47 -14.94 -13.92 -12.26
CA ASP A 47 -15.48 -13.94 -10.91
C ASP A 47 -14.83 -15.14 -10.24
N ILE A 48 -13.98 -14.87 -9.25
CA ILE A 48 -13.06 -15.83 -8.66
C ILE A 48 -13.32 -15.87 -7.16
N SER A 49 -13.46 -17.08 -6.62
CA SER A 49 -13.51 -17.33 -5.18
C SER A 49 -12.50 -18.41 -4.84
N LEU A 50 -11.56 -18.09 -3.95
CA LEU A 50 -10.48 -18.95 -3.54
C LEU A 50 -10.55 -19.20 -2.04
N GLU A 51 -10.24 -20.42 -1.66
CA GLU A 51 -10.18 -20.85 -0.28
C GLU A 51 -8.88 -21.62 -0.05
N LYS A 52 -8.14 -21.23 0.99
CA LYS A 52 -7.01 -22.01 1.51
C LYS A 52 -7.04 -21.95 3.02
N ASP A 53 -6.96 -23.13 3.64
CA ASP A 53 -7.17 -23.30 5.07
C ASP A 53 -8.53 -22.72 5.49
N ASN A 54 -8.53 -21.63 6.26
CA ASN A 54 -9.72 -20.91 6.69
C ASN A 54 -9.80 -19.48 6.13
N LEU A 55 -8.95 -19.13 5.16
CA LEU A 55 -8.99 -17.84 4.48
C LEU A 55 -9.76 -17.95 3.16
N VAL A 56 -10.71 -17.04 2.96
CA VAL A 56 -11.46 -16.92 1.71
C VAL A 56 -11.15 -15.57 1.09
N ILE A 57 -10.82 -15.56 -0.20
CA ILE A 57 -10.68 -14.34 -1.01
C ILE A 57 -11.60 -14.49 -2.22
N SER A 58 -12.50 -13.54 -2.42
CA SER A 58 -13.37 -13.50 -3.59
C SER A 58 -13.21 -12.16 -4.31
N PHE A 59 -13.15 -12.16 -5.63
CA PHE A 59 -13.01 -10.93 -6.41
C PHE A 59 -13.56 -11.10 -7.83
N SER A 60 -14.06 -10.00 -8.38
CA SER A 60 -14.51 -9.93 -9.77
C SER A 60 -13.82 -8.81 -10.53
N TYR A 61 -13.57 -9.03 -11.81
CA TYR A 61 -12.80 -8.11 -12.62
C TYR A 61 -13.11 -8.20 -14.10
N ARG A 62 -12.66 -7.19 -14.84
CA ARG A 62 -12.76 -7.09 -16.30
C ARG A 62 -11.59 -6.35 -16.93
N SER A 63 -11.39 -6.54 -18.22
CA SER A 63 -10.51 -5.71 -19.03
C SER A 63 -11.10 -4.29 -19.09
N PRO A 64 -10.26 -3.25 -18.98
CA PRO A 64 -10.74 -1.88 -19.06
C PRO A 64 -11.23 -1.56 -20.47
N LYS A 65 -12.31 -0.80 -20.55
CA LYS A 65 -12.83 -0.21 -21.79
C LYS A 65 -12.07 1.09 -22.10
N PRO A 66 -12.13 1.63 -23.33
CA PRO A 66 -11.45 2.88 -23.68
C PRO A 66 -11.75 4.05 -22.72
N GLU A 67 -12.99 4.14 -22.24
CA GLU A 67 -13.43 5.14 -21.26
C GLU A 67 -12.81 4.94 -19.86
N ASP A 68 -12.47 3.71 -19.48
CA ASP A 68 -11.78 3.43 -18.21
C ASP A 68 -10.30 3.87 -18.29
N VAL A 69 -9.70 3.77 -19.49
CA VAL A 69 -8.28 4.08 -19.74
C VAL A 69 -8.03 5.58 -19.95
N SER A 70 -8.98 6.32 -20.53
CA SER A 70 -8.81 7.74 -20.86
C SER A 70 -8.52 8.63 -19.65
N GLY A 71 -8.97 8.22 -18.46
CA GLY A 71 -8.70 8.91 -17.19
C GLY A 71 -7.51 8.34 -16.39
N LEU A 72 -6.65 7.51 -17.00
CA LEU A 72 -5.44 6.99 -16.34
C LEU A 72 -4.24 7.88 -16.60
N ASN A 73 -3.29 7.89 -15.67
CA ASN A 73 -2.00 8.55 -15.83
C ASN A 73 -1.17 7.82 -16.91
N GLN A 74 -1.18 8.35 -18.13
CA GLN A 74 -0.52 7.71 -19.28
C GLN A 74 1.00 7.71 -19.15
N ASP A 75 1.58 8.80 -18.62
CA ASP A 75 3.02 8.91 -18.40
C ASP A 75 3.47 7.83 -17.42
N PHE A 76 2.73 7.62 -16.33
CA PHE A 76 2.99 6.57 -15.35
C PHE A 76 2.99 5.16 -15.96
N LEU A 77 2.00 4.86 -16.81
CA LEU A 77 1.88 3.58 -17.50
C LEU A 77 3.02 3.38 -18.51
N GLN A 78 3.36 4.42 -19.28
CA GLN A 78 4.41 4.39 -20.27
C GLN A 78 5.80 4.21 -19.64
N GLU A 79 6.12 4.94 -18.58
CA GLU A 79 7.38 4.81 -17.83
C GLU A 79 7.61 3.38 -17.32
N ARG A 80 6.53 2.67 -16.99
CA ARG A 80 6.55 1.29 -16.50
C ARG A 80 6.34 0.24 -17.59
N GLN A 81 6.20 0.66 -18.84
CA GLN A 81 5.96 -0.21 -19.99
C GLN A 81 4.74 -1.12 -19.78
N ILE A 82 3.67 -0.54 -19.22
CA ILE A 82 2.41 -1.24 -18.98
C ILE A 82 1.47 -0.95 -20.14
N ASP A 83 1.06 -2.00 -20.85
CA ASP A 83 0.07 -1.91 -21.91
C ASP A 83 -1.36 -2.17 -21.38
N ALA A 84 -2.37 -1.70 -22.13
CA ALA A 84 -3.78 -1.85 -21.75
C ALA A 84 -4.24 -3.31 -21.62
N SER A 85 -3.61 -4.26 -22.34
CA SER A 85 -3.94 -5.68 -22.28
C SER A 85 -3.49 -6.35 -20.97
N GLN A 86 -2.55 -5.74 -20.25
CA GLN A 86 -2.10 -6.18 -18.94
C GLN A 86 -2.98 -5.67 -17.80
N LEU A 87 -3.83 -4.68 -18.06
CA LEU A 87 -4.66 -4.05 -17.04
C LEU A 87 -5.92 -4.87 -16.79
N ARG A 88 -6.34 -4.93 -15.53
CA ARG A 88 -7.66 -5.39 -15.12
C ARG A 88 -8.27 -4.35 -14.20
N LEU A 89 -9.51 -3.98 -14.46
CA LEU A 89 -10.32 -3.20 -13.54
C LEU A 89 -10.93 -4.15 -12.52
N LEU A 90 -10.74 -3.84 -11.24
CA LEU A 90 -11.35 -4.57 -10.14
C LEU A 90 -12.76 -4.04 -9.91
N ASP A 91 -13.76 -4.90 -10.09
CA ASP A 91 -15.17 -4.54 -9.89
C ASP A 91 -15.64 -4.87 -8.46
N ASP A 92 -15.13 -5.94 -7.86
CA ASP A 92 -15.37 -6.31 -6.46
C ASP A 92 -14.20 -7.08 -5.86
N VAL A 93 -14.02 -6.97 -4.54
CA VAL A 93 -13.08 -7.80 -3.79
C VAL A 93 -13.49 -7.90 -2.33
N SER A 94 -13.47 -9.13 -1.81
CA SER A 94 -13.73 -9.42 -0.42
C SER A 94 -12.73 -10.42 0.14
N ILE A 95 -12.52 -10.33 1.45
CA ILE A 95 -11.69 -11.25 2.21
C ILE A 95 -12.42 -11.65 3.49
N GLY A 96 -12.41 -12.94 3.82
CA GLY A 96 -13.21 -13.49 4.90
C GLY A 96 -12.57 -14.72 5.53
N LYS A 97 -13.23 -15.23 6.56
CA LYS A 97 -12.95 -16.55 7.12
C LYS A 97 -13.95 -17.56 6.59
N LYS A 98 -13.49 -18.79 6.38
CA LYS A 98 -14.36 -19.92 6.08
C LYS A 98 -15.37 -20.11 7.22
N ASP A 99 -16.63 -20.37 6.88
CA ASP A 99 -17.74 -20.57 7.81
C ASP A 99 -18.06 -19.38 8.75
N ASP A 100 -17.42 -18.23 8.57
CA ASP A 100 -17.77 -16.97 9.25
C ASP A 100 -18.64 -16.11 8.32
N SER A 101 -19.71 -15.53 8.84
CA SER A 101 -20.50 -14.56 8.08
C SER A 101 -19.78 -13.23 7.88
N LYS A 102 -18.65 -13.02 8.55
CA LYS A 102 -17.82 -11.82 8.44
C LYS A 102 -16.89 -11.89 7.24
N THR A 103 -17.40 -11.47 6.10
CA THR A 103 -16.63 -11.02 4.94
C THR A 103 -16.39 -9.52 5.02
N ILE A 104 -15.16 -9.10 4.74
CA ILE A 104 -14.79 -7.69 4.57
C ILE A 104 -14.87 -7.39 3.08
N ASN A 105 -15.75 -6.47 2.67
CA ASN A 105 -15.66 -5.90 1.34
C ASN A 105 -14.55 -4.85 1.33
N VAL A 106 -13.48 -5.12 0.58
CA VAL A 106 -12.29 -4.25 0.53
C VAL A 106 -12.59 -2.92 -0.18
N LEU A 107 -13.62 -2.88 -1.04
CA LEU A 107 -14.00 -1.69 -1.79
C LEU A 107 -15.01 -0.79 -1.07
N GLU A 108 -15.54 -1.22 0.09
CA GLU A 108 -16.57 -0.47 0.82
C GLU A 108 -16.11 0.96 1.19
N ASP A 109 -14.82 1.14 1.48
CA ASP A 109 -14.24 2.43 1.85
C ASP A 109 -13.55 3.16 0.69
N LEU A 110 -13.67 2.65 -0.54
CA LEU A 110 -13.04 3.28 -1.70
C LEU A 110 -13.65 4.67 -1.91
N PRO A 111 -12.85 5.76 -1.89
CA PRO A 111 -13.42 7.10 -2.03
C PRO A 111 -14.10 7.32 -3.38
N ILE A 112 -15.10 8.21 -3.40
CA ILE A 112 -15.93 8.44 -4.60
C ILE A 112 -15.07 8.85 -5.81
N GLY A 113 -15.29 8.13 -6.90
CA GLY A 113 -14.61 8.35 -8.17
C GLY A 113 -13.25 7.67 -8.29
N TYR A 114 -12.78 6.97 -7.25
CA TYR A 114 -11.61 6.13 -7.38
C TYR A 114 -11.91 4.83 -8.12
N LYS A 115 -10.93 4.36 -8.87
CA LYS A 115 -10.94 3.04 -9.52
C LYS A 115 -9.68 2.27 -9.16
N ILE A 116 -9.79 0.95 -9.14
CA ILE A 116 -8.65 0.06 -8.87
C ILE A 116 -8.28 -0.68 -10.14
N ILE A 117 -7.05 -0.48 -10.58
CA ILE A 117 -6.44 -1.19 -11.69
C ILE A 117 -5.43 -2.16 -11.10
N PHE A 118 -5.67 -3.46 -11.25
CA PHE A 118 -4.68 -4.46 -10.88
C PHE A 118 -3.99 -5.04 -12.12
N ILE A 119 -2.71 -5.33 -11.96
CA ILE A 119 -1.81 -5.81 -13.00
C ILE A 119 -1.33 -7.19 -12.53
N PRO A 120 -1.99 -8.28 -12.96
CA PRO A 120 -1.77 -9.60 -12.38
C PRO A 120 -0.36 -10.16 -12.60
N LYS A 121 0.38 -9.63 -13.60
CA LYS A 121 1.74 -10.08 -13.91
C LYS A 121 2.75 -9.50 -12.91
N ASP A 122 3.38 -10.41 -12.19
CA ASP A 122 4.44 -10.17 -11.21
C ASP A 122 5.78 -9.94 -11.93
N LYS A 123 5.95 -8.74 -12.51
CA LYS A 123 7.23 -8.30 -13.10
C LYS A 123 7.90 -7.18 -12.29
N THR A 124 7.24 -6.67 -11.26
CA THR A 124 7.66 -5.47 -10.54
C THR A 124 7.87 -5.77 -9.07
N ILE A 125 8.77 -5.01 -8.44
CA ILE A 125 9.04 -5.08 -7.00
C ILE A 125 7.97 -4.31 -6.19
N PHE A 126 7.10 -3.56 -6.87
CA PHE A 126 6.15 -2.63 -6.26
C PHE A 126 4.89 -3.34 -5.77
N GLY A 127 4.41 -2.95 -4.58
CA GLY A 127 3.21 -3.51 -3.98
C GLY A 127 1.90 -2.84 -4.40
N GLY A 128 1.97 -1.53 -4.70
CA GLY A 128 0.82 -0.69 -4.99
C GLY A 128 1.23 0.76 -5.24
N ASN A 129 0.30 1.58 -5.72
CA ASN A 129 0.43 3.03 -5.85
C ASN A 129 -0.97 3.68 -5.92
N ALA A 130 -1.28 4.55 -4.96
CA ALA A 130 -2.42 5.46 -5.04
C ALA A 130 -2.06 6.76 -5.79
N ASP A 131 -2.53 6.87 -7.04
CA ASP A 131 -2.51 8.12 -7.79
C ASP A 131 -3.76 8.94 -7.46
N VAL A 132 -3.62 9.78 -6.44
CA VAL A 132 -4.71 10.64 -5.94
C VAL A 132 -5.09 11.76 -6.90
N GLU A 133 -4.20 12.14 -7.83
CA GLU A 133 -4.49 13.16 -8.85
C GLU A 133 -5.44 12.59 -9.92
N TYR A 134 -5.21 11.34 -10.32
CA TYR A 134 -6.02 10.62 -11.32
C TYR A 134 -7.10 9.71 -10.69
N LYS A 135 -7.27 9.78 -9.37
CA LYS A 135 -8.19 8.92 -8.58
C LYS A 135 -8.07 7.45 -8.98
N THR A 136 -6.85 6.94 -9.07
CA THR A 136 -6.59 5.58 -9.51
C THR A 136 -5.64 4.89 -8.54
N ILE A 137 -6.02 3.72 -8.07
CA ILE A 137 -5.14 2.84 -7.32
C ILE A 137 -4.63 1.76 -8.26
N TYR A 138 -3.31 1.69 -8.41
CA TYR A 138 -2.63 0.64 -9.15
C TYR A 138 -2.11 -0.42 -8.18
N ILE A 139 -2.40 -1.69 -8.45
CA ILE A 139 -1.90 -2.82 -7.65
C ILE A 139 -1.19 -3.82 -8.56
N TRP A 140 -0.01 -4.28 -8.16
CA TRP A 140 0.74 -5.29 -8.92
C TRP A 140 0.67 -6.64 -8.23
N GLY A 141 0.53 -7.68 -9.04
CA GLY A 141 0.49 -9.06 -8.60
C GLY A 141 -0.92 -9.62 -8.50
N SER A 142 -0.98 -10.89 -8.13
CA SER A 142 -2.23 -11.65 -8.06
C SER A 142 -3.00 -11.34 -6.78
N LEU A 143 -4.28 -11.00 -6.93
CA LEU A 143 -5.24 -10.88 -5.82
C LEU A 143 -5.46 -12.20 -5.07
N ALA A 144 -5.01 -13.33 -5.62
CA ALA A 144 -4.98 -14.62 -4.93
C ALA A 144 -3.94 -14.68 -3.80
N ARG A 145 -3.13 -13.63 -3.60
CA ARG A 145 -2.11 -13.58 -2.54
C ARG A 145 -2.54 -12.59 -1.45
N PRO A 146 -2.58 -12.99 -0.17
CA PRO A 146 -2.99 -12.10 0.92
C PRO A 146 -2.19 -10.80 0.99
N LYS A 147 -0.88 -10.85 0.69
CA LYS A 147 -0.01 -9.67 0.60
C LYS A 147 -0.58 -8.59 -0.32
N ILE A 148 -1.17 -8.97 -1.45
CA ILE A 148 -1.69 -8.03 -2.44
C ILE A 148 -2.98 -7.37 -1.94
N ILE A 149 -3.81 -8.10 -1.20
CA ILE A 149 -4.98 -7.52 -0.52
C ILE A 149 -4.56 -6.52 0.56
N LEU A 150 -3.52 -6.83 1.34
CA LEU A 150 -2.98 -5.92 2.35
C LEU A 150 -2.43 -4.63 1.71
N ASN A 151 -1.70 -4.76 0.60
CA ASN A 151 -1.22 -3.59 -0.15
C ASN A 151 -2.38 -2.77 -0.72
N LEU A 152 -3.42 -3.41 -1.25
CA LEU A 152 -4.60 -2.71 -1.75
C LEU A 152 -5.27 -1.88 -0.63
N LEU A 153 -5.48 -2.48 0.53
CA LEU A 153 -6.02 -1.77 1.68
C LEU A 153 -5.12 -0.60 2.12
N HIS A 154 -3.79 -0.76 2.04
CA HIS A 154 -2.84 0.32 2.31
C HIS A 154 -3.01 1.49 1.32
N GLU A 155 -3.10 1.22 0.01
CA GLU A 155 -3.31 2.27 -0.99
C GLU A 155 -4.68 2.96 -0.87
N ILE A 156 -5.73 2.22 -0.47
CA ILE A 156 -7.04 2.81 -0.13
C ILE A 156 -6.87 3.76 1.06
N GLY A 157 -6.08 3.39 2.06
CA GLY A 157 -5.74 4.25 3.19
C GLY A 157 -5.13 5.59 2.77
N HIS A 158 -4.18 5.59 1.81
CA HIS A 158 -3.62 6.84 1.26
C HIS A 158 -4.67 7.71 0.57
N SER A 159 -5.60 7.08 -0.14
CA SER A 159 -6.67 7.79 -0.85
C SER A 159 -7.69 8.40 0.12
N ILE A 160 -8.02 7.71 1.20
CA ILE A 160 -8.88 8.23 2.27
C ILE A 160 -8.21 9.42 2.97
N ASP A 161 -6.93 9.28 3.36
CA ASP A 161 -6.16 10.36 4.00
C ASP A 161 -6.14 11.61 3.11
N TYR A 162 -5.99 11.45 1.79
CA TYR A 162 -6.02 12.57 0.84
C TYR A 162 -7.40 13.24 0.72
N GLU A 163 -8.48 12.47 0.65
CA GLU A 163 -9.83 13.02 0.50
C GLU A 163 -10.34 13.73 1.77
N GLN A 164 -9.78 13.39 2.95
CA GLN A 164 -10.08 14.10 4.21
C GLN A 164 -9.42 15.49 4.32
N ILE A 165 -8.49 15.83 3.41
CA ILE A 165 -7.87 17.15 3.40
C ILE A 165 -8.83 18.15 2.79
N GLU A 166 -9.30 19.12 3.58
CA GLU A 166 -10.25 20.14 3.11
C GLU A 166 -9.56 21.24 2.29
N GLU A 167 -8.36 21.66 2.71
CA GLU A 167 -7.67 22.79 2.11
C GLU A 167 -6.84 22.39 0.89
N LYS A 168 -7.05 23.07 -0.25
CA LYS A 168 -6.32 22.82 -1.50
C LYS A 168 -4.80 22.89 -1.33
N LYS A 169 -4.31 23.87 -0.57
CA LYS A 169 -2.87 24.06 -0.30
C LYS A 169 -2.26 22.84 0.42
N ASP A 170 -3.05 22.19 1.27
CA ASP A 170 -2.61 21.01 2.02
C ASP A 170 -2.65 19.76 1.13
N LYS A 171 -3.56 19.69 0.15
CA LYS A 171 -3.54 18.67 -0.93
C LYS A 171 -2.31 18.83 -1.84
N GLU A 172 -1.95 20.05 -2.20
CA GLU A 172 -0.73 20.34 -2.95
C GLU A 172 0.52 19.95 -2.13
N TYR A 173 0.56 20.31 -0.86
CA TYR A 173 1.60 19.85 0.07
C TYR A 173 1.64 18.32 0.17
N PHE A 174 0.48 17.67 0.15
CA PHE A 174 0.38 16.21 0.16
C PHE A 174 1.12 15.59 -1.02
N ILE A 175 0.77 16.02 -2.22
CA ILE A 175 1.37 15.52 -3.47
C ILE A 175 2.89 15.83 -3.50
N ASN A 176 3.28 17.04 -3.12
CA ASN A 176 4.67 17.50 -3.20
C ASN A 176 5.59 16.76 -2.21
N SER A 177 5.10 16.40 -1.03
CA SER A 177 5.90 15.65 -0.03
C SER A 177 6.33 14.27 -0.53
N TYR A 178 5.47 13.55 -1.26
CA TYR A 178 5.83 12.25 -1.87
C TYR A 178 6.75 12.41 -3.08
N LYS A 179 6.52 13.42 -3.92
CA LYS A 179 7.41 13.74 -5.04
C LYS A 179 8.84 14.04 -4.56
N ALA A 180 8.98 14.73 -3.43
CA ALA A 180 10.28 15.03 -2.81
C ALA A 180 11.02 13.78 -2.27
N MET A 181 10.29 12.72 -1.90
CA MET A 181 10.89 11.44 -1.47
C MET A 181 11.36 10.57 -2.64
N ASN A 182 10.62 10.57 -3.75
CA ASN A 182 10.83 9.64 -4.88
C ASN A 182 11.77 10.16 -5.97
N ARG A 183 11.91 11.48 -6.15
CA ARG A 183 12.77 12.03 -7.21
C ARG A 183 14.23 12.04 -6.77
N ALA A 184 15.08 11.38 -7.54
CA ALA A 184 16.53 11.48 -7.46
C ALA A 184 17.07 12.91 -7.75
N ASN A 185 16.20 13.85 -8.17
CA ASN A 185 16.58 15.14 -8.75
C ASN A 185 15.87 16.38 -8.16
N ASP A 186 15.18 16.30 -7.00
CA ASP A 186 14.63 17.52 -6.36
C ASP A 186 15.12 17.73 -4.92
N GLN A 187 15.32 19.01 -4.59
CA GLN A 187 16.22 19.52 -3.57
C GLN A 187 15.69 19.30 -2.14
N ASN A 188 16.47 18.60 -1.34
CA ASN A 188 16.51 18.68 0.12
C ASN A 188 15.14 18.73 0.85
N PRO A 189 14.35 17.63 0.91
CA PRO A 189 13.08 17.59 1.64
C PRO A 189 13.26 18.08 3.09
N THR A 190 12.39 18.98 3.57
CA THR A 190 12.49 19.47 4.95
C THR A 190 12.20 18.36 5.96
N LYS A 191 12.64 18.50 7.22
CA LYS A 191 12.26 17.57 8.31
C LYS A 191 10.74 17.36 8.39
N LYS A 192 9.96 18.44 8.20
CA LYS A 192 8.50 18.39 8.18
C LYS A 192 7.95 17.54 7.03
N ASN A 193 8.60 17.54 5.86
CA ASN A 193 8.21 16.65 4.76
C ASN A 193 8.44 15.18 5.12
N LEU A 194 9.58 14.86 5.75
CA LEU A 194 9.90 13.49 6.16
C LEU A 194 8.94 12.99 7.27
N GLU A 195 8.62 13.85 8.23
CA GLU A 195 7.63 13.57 9.28
C GLU A 195 6.26 13.25 8.69
N GLU A 196 5.82 14.08 7.74
CA GLU A 196 4.52 13.91 7.11
C GLU A 196 4.45 12.62 6.29
N VAL A 197 5.50 12.28 5.53
CA VAL A 197 5.56 11.02 4.77
C VAL A 197 5.48 9.83 5.73
N LEU A 198 6.29 9.80 6.78
CA LEU A 198 6.24 8.70 7.75
C LEU A 198 4.86 8.59 8.43
N LYS A 199 4.25 9.72 8.77
CA LYS A 199 2.92 9.75 9.40
C LYS A 199 1.86 9.13 8.47
N ARG A 200 1.88 9.47 7.19
CA ARG A 200 0.92 8.94 6.20
C ARG A 200 1.10 7.46 5.95
N GLU A 201 2.34 7.01 5.79
CA GLU A 201 2.63 5.57 5.64
C GLU A 201 2.12 4.78 6.85
N ARG A 202 2.31 5.30 8.07
CA ARG A 202 1.78 4.69 9.29
C ARG A 202 0.26 4.71 9.35
N ASN A 203 -0.39 5.81 8.96
CA ASN A 203 -1.84 5.92 8.91
C ASN A 203 -2.46 4.93 7.92
N ALA A 204 -1.91 4.86 6.70
CA ALA A 204 -2.35 3.94 5.66
C ALA A 204 -2.25 2.47 6.10
N TRP A 205 -1.14 2.09 6.74
CA TRP A 205 -1.02 0.75 7.34
C TRP A 205 -1.93 0.52 8.54
N ALA A 206 -2.17 1.54 9.37
CA ALA A 206 -3.12 1.45 10.48
C ALA A 206 -4.56 1.24 9.96
N PHE A 207 -4.93 1.92 8.87
CA PHE A 207 -6.18 1.68 8.16
C PHE A 207 -6.26 0.23 7.68
N ALA A 208 -5.26 -0.25 6.94
CA ALA A 208 -5.23 -1.62 6.43
C ALA A 208 -5.37 -2.66 7.56
N LEU A 209 -4.62 -2.47 8.66
CA LEU A 209 -4.71 -3.33 9.83
C LEU A 209 -6.10 -3.30 10.48
N SER A 210 -6.74 -2.13 10.56
CA SER A 210 -8.09 -2.00 11.12
C SER A 210 -9.12 -2.80 10.32
N LYS A 211 -8.95 -2.86 9.00
CA LYS A 211 -9.84 -3.59 8.09
C LYS A 211 -9.66 -5.09 8.18
N VAL A 212 -8.44 -5.61 8.23
CA VAL A 212 -8.21 -7.07 8.36
C VAL A 212 -8.33 -7.59 9.79
N LYS A 213 -8.40 -6.72 10.80
CA LYS A 213 -8.52 -7.11 12.22
C LYS A 213 -9.60 -8.17 12.49
N PRO A 214 -10.82 -8.12 11.92
CA PRO A 214 -11.86 -9.14 12.15
C PRO A 214 -11.45 -10.55 11.71
N ILE A 215 -10.58 -10.66 10.69
CA ILE A 215 -10.17 -11.93 10.10
C ILE A 215 -8.77 -12.40 10.56
N LEU A 216 -8.13 -11.69 11.50
CA LEU A 216 -6.90 -12.18 12.12
C LEU A 216 -7.18 -13.35 13.08
N GLY A 217 -6.25 -14.31 13.20
CA GLY A 217 -6.37 -15.42 14.16
C GLY A 217 -5.60 -16.68 13.79
N ARG A 218 -5.76 -17.75 14.58
CA ARG A 218 -5.17 -19.08 14.29
C ARG A 218 -5.69 -19.69 12.99
N ASP A 219 -6.92 -19.34 12.64
CA ASP A 219 -7.71 -19.92 11.57
C ASP A 219 -7.95 -18.89 10.46
N GLY A 220 -6.96 -18.07 10.13
CA GLY A 220 -7.11 -17.02 9.13
C GLY A 220 -5.77 -16.36 8.87
N LEU A 221 -5.76 -15.03 8.73
CA LEU A 221 -4.50 -14.31 8.64
C LEU A 221 -3.79 -14.31 10.01
N SER A 222 -2.57 -14.84 10.03
CA SER A 222 -1.70 -14.79 11.21
C SER A 222 -1.41 -13.34 11.58
N LYS A 223 -1.78 -12.96 12.81
CA LYS A 223 -1.54 -11.61 13.34
C LYS A 223 -0.05 -11.25 13.31
N ASP A 224 0.82 -12.21 13.62
CA ASP A 224 2.26 -11.98 13.67
C ASP A 224 2.86 -11.85 12.27
N ASP A 225 2.31 -12.57 11.29
CA ASP A 225 2.75 -12.45 9.90
C ASP A 225 2.34 -11.09 9.31
N VAL A 226 1.09 -10.67 9.50
CA VAL A 226 0.61 -9.34 9.07
C VAL A 226 1.40 -8.23 9.75
N ARG A 227 1.65 -8.35 11.06
CA ARG A 227 2.44 -7.37 11.81
C ARG A 227 3.87 -7.28 11.29
N SER A 228 4.53 -8.43 11.08
CA SER A 228 5.92 -8.47 10.58
C SER A 228 6.01 -7.87 9.18
N PHE A 229 5.03 -8.15 8.32
CA PHE A 229 4.91 -7.56 6.99
C PHE A 229 4.80 -6.03 7.02
N ILE A 230 3.91 -5.48 7.87
CA ILE A 230 3.75 -4.03 8.01
C ILE A 230 5.03 -3.36 8.53
N HIS A 231 5.66 -3.92 9.56
CA HIS A 231 6.90 -3.35 10.09
C HIS A 231 8.05 -3.39 9.06
N HIS A 232 8.12 -4.43 8.24
CA HIS A 232 9.10 -4.48 7.16
C HIS A 232 8.85 -3.39 6.11
N ALA A 233 7.58 -3.19 5.72
CA ALA A 233 7.20 -2.10 4.82
C ALA A 233 7.57 -0.73 5.40
N LEU A 234 7.28 -0.48 6.68
CA LEU A 234 7.66 0.78 7.36
C LEU A 234 9.18 0.93 7.56
N SER A 235 9.93 -0.17 7.60
CA SER A 235 11.39 -0.13 7.74
C SER A 235 12.06 0.46 6.50
N SER A 236 11.59 0.13 5.29
CA SER A 236 12.15 0.70 4.05
C SER A 236 12.01 2.24 4.01
N TYR A 237 10.86 2.77 4.42
CA TYR A 237 10.67 4.22 4.56
C TYR A 237 11.55 4.81 5.66
N SER A 238 11.65 4.12 6.79
CA SER A 238 12.51 4.56 7.89
C SER A 238 13.99 4.62 7.46
N ASP A 239 14.45 3.67 6.65
CA ASP A 239 15.81 3.63 6.12
C ASP A 239 16.08 4.78 5.14
N ILE A 240 15.15 5.04 4.21
CA ILE A 240 15.24 6.18 3.29
C ILE A 240 15.28 7.51 4.06
N ILE A 241 14.42 7.68 5.08
CA ILE A 241 14.38 8.88 5.91
C ILE A 241 15.70 9.04 6.67
N ARG A 242 16.21 7.96 7.30
CA ARG A 242 17.51 8.01 8.00
C ARG A 242 18.64 8.36 7.04
N GLN A 243 18.68 7.76 5.85
CA GLN A 243 19.71 8.06 4.85
C GLN A 243 19.68 9.55 4.45
N ARG A 244 18.49 10.12 4.23
CA ARG A 244 18.35 11.56 3.91
C ARG A 244 18.80 12.47 5.08
N ILE A 245 18.51 12.07 6.32
CA ILE A 245 18.98 12.78 7.52
C ILE A 245 20.51 12.69 7.65
N GLU A 246 21.08 11.50 7.53
CA GLU A 246 22.53 11.23 7.66
C GLU A 246 23.34 11.96 6.58
N LEU A 247 22.81 12.07 5.35
CA LEU A 247 23.45 12.79 4.25
C LEU A 247 23.25 14.32 4.30
N GLY A 248 22.52 14.85 5.29
CA GLY A 248 22.22 16.29 5.37
C GLY A 248 21.38 16.81 4.20
N LEU A 249 20.66 15.92 3.51
CA LEU A 249 19.82 16.24 2.35
C LEU A 249 18.45 16.78 2.78
N TYR A 250 18.41 17.63 3.80
CA TYR A 250 17.20 18.34 4.22
C TYR A 250 17.51 19.82 4.41
N GLY A 251 16.72 20.68 3.76
CA GLY A 251 16.98 22.12 3.75
C GLY A 251 16.63 22.76 5.10
N PRO A 252 17.23 23.92 5.44
CA PRO A 252 16.68 24.73 6.51
C PRO A 252 15.21 25.01 6.21
N LEU A 253 14.36 25.03 7.25
CA LEU A 253 12.97 25.49 7.13
C LEU A 253 13.00 26.82 6.39
N ALA A 254 12.39 26.87 5.18
CA ALA A 254 12.14 28.14 4.52
C ALA A 254 11.34 29.00 5.51
N LYS A 255 11.96 30.10 5.95
CA LYS A 255 11.36 31.06 6.89
C LYS A 255 10.25 31.84 6.21
#